data_AF-A0A8X6GMH8-F1
#
_entry.id   AF-A0A8X6GMH8-F1
#
_cell.length_a   1.000
_cell.length_b   1.000
_cell.length_c   1.000
_cell.angle_alpha   90.00
_cell.angle_beta   90.00
_cell.angle_gamma   90.00
#
_symmetry.space_group_name_H-M   'P 1'
#
loop_
_entity.id
_entity.type
_entity.pdbx_description
1 polymer ?
#
loop_
_entity_poly.entity_id
_entity_poly.type
_entity_poly.pdbx_seq_one_letter_code
_entity_poly.pdbx_strand_id
1 'polypeptide(L)'
;MNLAIHYYPTQNLVEYERNPRKNDDVVNRMCASIREFGFRIPIVAKSDGTVVDGHLRLKAARKLGMESIPVVLSDNLSDGQTKAFRLLANQSANWAKWDDDLLKVEIQELEDLELTLK
;
A
#
# COMPACT_ATOMS: atom_id res chain seq x y z
N MET A 1 16.14 -14.55 0.09
CA MET A 1 16.36 -13.10 -0.04
C MET A 1 15.66 -12.45 1.14
N ASN A 2 16.39 -11.77 2.02
CA ASN A 2 15.78 -11.20 3.22
C ASN A 2 15.33 -9.78 2.90
N LEU A 3 14.04 -9.51 3.09
CA LEU A 3 13.52 -8.14 3.01
C LEU A 3 13.73 -7.47 4.36
N ALA A 4 14.27 -6.26 4.35
CA ALA A 4 14.39 -5.41 5.52
C ALA A 4 13.45 -4.21 5.39
N ILE A 5 12.85 -3.80 6.50
CA ILE A 5 12.01 -2.61 6.57
C ILE A 5 12.89 -1.46 7.09
N HIS A 6 12.90 -0.37 6.34
CA HIS A 6 13.60 0.87 6.67
C HIS A 6 12.57 2.01 6.79
N TYR A 7 12.80 2.96 7.68
CA TYR A 7 11.96 4.16 7.75
C TYR A 7 12.58 5.26 6.90
N TYR A 8 11.82 5.74 5.90
CA TYR A 8 12.26 6.80 5.00
C TYR A 8 11.46 8.07 5.26
N PRO A 9 12.08 9.27 5.15
CA PRO A 9 11.35 10.52 5.15
C PRO A 9 10.29 10.53 4.04
N THR A 10 9.04 10.79 4.38
CA THR A 10 7.91 10.73 3.44
C THR A 10 8.11 11.67 2.25
N GLN A 11 8.76 12.82 2.47
CA GLN A 11 9.07 13.81 1.45
C GLN A 11 10.09 13.34 0.40
N ASN A 12 10.92 12.36 0.75
CA ASN A 12 11.94 11.82 -0.17
C ASN A 12 11.35 10.79 -1.14
N LEU A 13 10.13 10.33 -0.91
CA LEU A 13 9.47 9.35 -1.77
C LEU A 13 8.77 10.06 -2.92
N VAL A 14 9.02 9.59 -4.14
CA VAL A 14 8.53 10.18 -5.39
C VAL A 14 7.59 9.20 -6.09
N GLU A 15 6.41 9.70 -6.46
CA GLU A 15 5.43 8.88 -7.18
C GLU A 15 5.93 8.54 -8.59
N TYR A 16 5.56 7.35 -9.05
CA TYR A 16 5.84 6.96 -10.43
C TYR A 16 4.87 7.68 -11.36
N GLU A 17 5.39 8.53 -12.24
CA GLU A 17 4.60 9.39 -13.14
C GLU A 17 3.58 8.61 -13.98
N ARG A 18 3.92 7.39 -14.41
CA ARG A 18 3.04 6.54 -15.23
C ARG A 18 2.29 5.48 -14.41
N ASN A 19 1.93 5.79 -13.16
CA ASN A 19 1.11 4.90 -12.34
C ASN A 19 -0.29 4.73 -12.95
N PRO A 20 -0.69 3.51 -13.36
CA PRO A 20 -1.99 3.30 -14.01
C PRO A 20 -3.19 3.35 -13.04
N ARG A 21 -2.97 3.34 -11.72
CA ARG A 21 -4.06 3.36 -10.73
C ARG A 21 -4.53 4.80 -10.45
N LYS A 22 -5.80 5.07 -10.73
CA LYS A 22 -6.51 6.25 -10.20
C LYS A 22 -6.94 5.96 -8.77
N ASN A 23 -6.46 6.73 -7.81
CA ASN A 23 -6.64 6.44 -6.39
C ASN A 23 -6.88 7.68 -5.51
N ASP A 24 -7.05 8.86 -6.11
CA ASP A 24 -7.25 10.12 -5.38
C ASP A 24 -8.53 10.10 -4.53
N ASP A 25 -9.61 9.55 -5.09
CA ASP A 25 -10.93 9.50 -4.42
C ASP A 25 -10.94 8.61 -3.17
N VAL A 26 -9.98 7.69 -3.05
CA VAL A 26 -9.91 6.73 -1.93
C VAL A 26 -8.80 7.03 -0.92
N VAL A 27 -8.11 8.17 -1.04
CA VAL A 27 -7.05 8.56 -0.09
C VAL A 27 -7.60 8.66 1.34
N ASN A 28 -8.80 9.21 1.52
CA ASN A 28 -9.42 9.31 2.86
C ASN A 28 -9.67 7.95 3.51
N ARG A 29 -10.08 6.96 2.71
CA ARG A 29 -10.27 5.58 3.17
C ARG A 29 -8.95 4.98 3.66
N MET A 30 -7.87 5.20 2.90
CA MET A 30 -6.54 4.76 3.32
C MET A 30 -6.04 5.52 4.57
N CYS A 31 -6.33 6.83 4.71
CA CYS A 31 -6.02 7.57 5.93
C CYS A 31 -6.74 6.97 7.16
N ALA A 32 -8.01 6.58 7.03
CA ALA A 32 -8.75 5.93 8.11
C ALA A 32 -8.10 4.59 8.49
N SER A 33 -7.77 3.76 7.50
CA SER A 33 -7.06 2.49 7.71
C SER A 33 -5.71 2.68 8.43
N ILE A 34 -4.90 3.67 8.02
CA ILE A 34 -3.61 3.96 8.67
C ILE A 34 -3.80 4.48 10.11
N ARG A 35 -4.83 5.27 10.40
CA ARG A 35 -5.11 5.72 11.78
C ARG A 35 -5.52 4.56 12.69
N GLU A 36 -6.36 3.67 12.17
CA GLU A 36 -6.89 2.53 12.93
C GLU A 36 -5.81 1.48 13.19
N PHE A 37 -5.15 1.04 12.13
CA PHE A 37 -4.26 -0.12 12.18
C PHE A 37 -2.79 0.25 12.25
N GLY A 38 -2.42 1.52 12.03
CA GLY A 38 -1.05 1.92 11.75
C GLY A 38 -0.62 1.56 10.32
N PHE A 39 0.63 1.89 9.99
CA PHE A 39 1.18 1.62 8.66
C PHE A 39 1.67 0.17 8.54
N ARG A 40 0.72 -0.78 8.43
CA ARG A 40 1.01 -2.23 8.49
C ARG A 40 1.67 -2.81 7.25
N ILE A 41 1.45 -2.22 6.09
CA ILE A 41 2.00 -2.71 4.81
C ILE A 41 3.01 -1.68 4.31
N PRO A 42 4.33 -1.98 4.34
CA PRO A 42 5.37 -1.06 3.87
C PRO A 42 5.25 -0.72 2.39
N ILE A 43 5.73 0.46 2.02
CA ILE A 43 5.90 0.86 0.62
C ILE A 43 7.07 0.07 0.02
N VAL A 44 6.99 -0.29 -1.26
CA VAL A 44 8.15 -0.79 -2.00
C VAL A 44 8.70 0.35 -2.84
N ALA A 45 9.99 0.69 -2.66
CA ALA A 45 10.64 1.77 -3.38
C ALA A 45 12.10 1.44 -3.71
N LYS A 46 12.67 2.17 -4.66
CA LYS A 46 14.12 2.21 -4.86
C LYS A 46 14.78 3.11 -3.81
N SER A 47 16.08 2.94 -3.60
CA SER A 47 16.86 3.77 -2.66
C SER A 47 16.86 5.26 -3.02
N ASP A 48 16.65 5.60 -4.30
CA ASP A 48 16.47 6.97 -4.81
C ASP A 48 15.11 7.60 -4.46
N GLY A 49 14.22 6.86 -3.81
CA GLY A 49 12.89 7.30 -3.40
C GLY A 49 11.78 7.00 -4.41
N THR A 50 12.09 6.46 -5.60
CA THR A 50 11.09 6.13 -6.61
C THR A 50 10.16 5.00 -6.12
N VAL A 51 8.87 5.31 -5.98
CA VAL A 51 7.88 4.33 -5.53
C VAL A 51 7.61 3.28 -6.61
N VAL A 52 7.70 2.02 -6.20
CA VAL A 52 7.37 0.85 -7.01
C VAL A 52 5.95 0.37 -6.71
N ASP A 53 5.59 0.21 -5.44
CA ASP A 53 4.25 -0.14 -4.96
C ASP A 53 3.89 0.68 -3.71
N GLY A 54 2.60 0.98 -3.52
CA GLY A 54 2.10 1.70 -2.35
C GLY A 54 1.77 3.17 -2.55
N HIS A 55 1.53 3.64 -3.79
CA HIS A 55 1.20 5.04 -4.08
C HIS A 55 0.00 5.57 -3.26
N LEU A 56 -1.06 4.77 -3.07
CA LEU A 56 -2.19 5.17 -2.24
C LEU A 56 -1.79 5.37 -0.78
N ARG A 57 -0.91 4.50 -0.25
CA ARG A 57 -0.38 4.61 1.12
C ARG A 57 0.54 5.83 1.26
N LEU A 58 1.34 6.16 0.25
CA LEU A 58 2.13 7.40 0.23
C LEU A 58 1.24 8.65 0.26
N LYS A 59 0.21 8.71 -0.59
CA LYS A 59 -0.75 9.83 -0.59
C LYS A 59 -1.42 10.00 0.77
N ALA A 60 -1.82 8.90 1.40
CA ALA A 60 -2.41 8.92 2.73
C ALA A 60 -1.41 9.38 3.80
N ALA A 61 -0.17 8.89 3.79
CA ALA A 61 0.89 9.31 4.71
C ALA A 61 1.17 10.82 4.62
N ARG A 62 1.27 11.35 3.38
CA ARG A 62 1.43 12.78 3.15
C ARG A 62 0.25 13.57 3.71
N LYS A 63 -0.98 13.11 3.44
CA LYS A 63 -2.20 13.76 3.95
C LYS A 63 -2.30 13.72 5.48
N LEU A 64 -1.75 12.69 6.11
CA LEU A 64 -1.68 12.54 7.55
C LEU A 64 -0.51 13.31 8.20
N GLY A 65 0.38 13.91 7.41
CA GLY A 65 1.54 14.64 7.93
C GLY A 65 2.61 13.73 8.53
N MET A 66 2.70 12.46 8.11
CA MET A 66 3.70 11.53 8.64
C MET A 66 5.10 11.92 8.15
N GLU A 67 6.04 12.13 9.08
CA GLU A 67 7.42 12.52 8.75
C GLU A 67 8.20 11.38 8.09
N SER A 68 8.01 10.15 8.56
CA SER A 68 8.63 8.95 8.00
C SER A 68 7.66 7.77 7.94
N ILE A 69 7.88 6.88 6.97
CA ILE A 69 7.05 5.69 6.74
C ILE A 69 7.91 4.45 6.43
N PRO A 70 7.40 3.23 6.72
CA PRO A 70 8.13 2.00 6.46
C PRO A 70 8.21 1.70 4.95
N VAL A 71 9.42 1.40 4.51
CA VAL A 71 9.80 1.12 3.13
C VAL A 71 10.63 -0.16 3.06
N VAL A 72 10.33 -1.00 2.08
CA VAL A 72 11.16 -2.12 1.65
C VAL A 72 11.85 -1.72 0.35
N LEU A 73 13.16 -1.90 0.30
CA LEU A 73 13.97 -1.54 -0.87
C LEU A 73 13.89 -2.60 -1.97
N SER A 74 13.84 -2.15 -3.22
CA SER A 74 13.80 -3.00 -4.41
C SER A 74 14.97 -2.78 -5.38
N ASP A 75 16.09 -2.27 -4.89
CA ASP A 75 17.29 -1.95 -5.70
C ASP A 75 17.91 -3.17 -6.39
N ASN A 76 17.57 -4.37 -5.94
CA ASN A 76 17.96 -5.64 -6.55
C ASN A 76 17.15 -6.00 -7.79
N LEU A 77 16.08 -5.26 -8.11
CA LEU A 77 15.28 -5.47 -9.32
C LEU A 77 15.84 -4.61 -10.46
N SER A 78 16.03 -5.21 -11.62
CA SER A 78 16.23 -4.46 -12.87
C SER A 78 15.03 -3.55 -13.17
N ASP A 79 15.20 -2.58 -14.06
CA ASP A 79 14.10 -1.69 -14.47
C ASP A 79 12.93 -2.45 -15.11
N GLY A 80 13.23 -3.50 -15.89
CA GLY A 80 12.24 -4.40 -16.46
C GLY A 80 11.45 -5.15 -15.39
N GLN A 81 12.13 -5.70 -14.38
CA GLN A 81 11.50 -6.37 -13.25
C GLN A 81 10.68 -5.39 -12.39
N THR A 82 11.18 -4.18 -12.15
CA THR A 82 10.45 -3.12 -11.44
C THR A 82 9.14 -2.78 -12.14
N LYS A 83 9.19 -2.61 -13.47
CA LYS A 83 8.00 -2.33 -14.28
C LYS A 83 7.01 -3.50 -14.23
N ALA A 84 7.48 -4.74 -14.39
CA ALA A 84 6.66 -5.93 -14.32
C ALA A 84 6.01 -6.09 -12.94
N PHE A 85 6.78 -5.93 -11.87
CA PHE A 85 6.31 -6.05 -10.49
C PHE A 85 5.24 -5.00 -10.15
N ARG A 86 5.41 -3.75 -10.60
CA ARG A 86 4.39 -2.70 -10.41
C ARG A 86 3.03 -3.08 -11.02
N LEU A 87 3.03 -3.70 -12.21
CA LEU A 87 1.80 -4.19 -12.83
C LEU A 87 1.25 -5.40 -12.08
N LEU A 88 2.12 -6.35 -11.74
CA LEU A 88 1.78 -7.57 -11.02
C LEU A 88 1.11 -7.29 -9.68
N ALA A 89 1.70 -6.42 -8.85
CA ALA A 89 1.19 -6.06 -7.52
C ALA A 89 -0.22 -5.45 -7.58
N ASN A 90 -0.50 -4.67 -8.62
CA ASN A 90 -1.84 -4.10 -8.83
C ASN A 90 -2.85 -5.15 -9.32
N GLN A 91 -2.41 -6.06 -10.20
CA GLN A 91 -3.27 -7.08 -10.77
C GLN A 91 -3.61 -8.17 -9.75
N SER A 92 -2.63 -8.56 -8.92
CA SER A 92 -2.75 -9.68 -7.99
C SER A 92 -3.83 -9.51 -6.94
N ALA A 93 -4.11 -8.27 -6.54
CA ALA A 93 -5.22 -7.93 -5.66
C ALA A 93 -6.61 -8.34 -6.21
N ASN A 94 -6.72 -8.68 -7.50
CA ASN A 94 -7.98 -9.06 -8.15
C ASN A 94 -7.96 -10.49 -8.74
N TRP A 95 -6.95 -11.31 -8.43
CA TRP A 95 -6.85 -12.67 -9.01
C TRP A 95 -7.80 -13.67 -8.36
N ALA A 96 -8.03 -13.53 -7.05
CA ALA A 96 -8.89 -14.41 -6.30
C ALA A 96 -10.31 -13.84 -6.24
N LYS A 97 -11.31 -14.73 -6.31
CA LYS A 97 -12.67 -14.42 -5.93
C LYS A 97 -12.83 -14.62 -4.43
N TRP A 98 -13.77 -13.89 -3.84
CA TRP A 98 -14.21 -14.18 -2.49
C TRP A 98 -15.05 -15.46 -2.48
N ASP A 99 -14.95 -16.20 -1.38
CA ASP A 99 -16.01 -17.11 -0.98
C ASP A 99 -17.04 -16.25 -0.21
N ASP A 100 -18.17 -15.98 -0.84
CA ASP A 100 -19.15 -15.03 -0.32
C ASP A 100 -19.78 -15.49 1.01
N ASP A 101 -19.90 -16.81 1.21
CA ASP A 101 -20.45 -17.37 2.45
C ASP A 101 -19.47 -17.15 3.61
N LEU A 102 -18.18 -17.45 3.40
CA LEU A 102 -17.15 -17.20 4.41
C LEU A 102 -16.92 -15.70 4.64
N LEU A 103 -16.91 -14.89 3.59
CA LEU A 103 -16.74 -13.44 3.71
C LEU A 103 -17.87 -12.82 4.54
N LYS A 104 -19.10 -13.27 4.36
CA LYS A 104 -20.24 -12.78 5.14
C LYS A 104 -20.09 -13.11 6.62
N VAL A 105 -19.60 -14.30 6.97
CA VAL A 105 -19.33 -14.68 8.37
C VAL A 105 -18.30 -13.74 8.98
N GLU A 106 -17.16 -13.52 8.31
CA GLU A 106 -16.11 -12.61 8.79
C GLU A 106 -16.63 -11.16 8.97
N ILE A 107 -17.45 -10.66 8.04
CA ILE A 107 -18.04 -9.32 8.16
C ILE A 107 -19.00 -9.25 9.35
N GLN A 108 -19.84 -10.28 9.57
CA GLN A 108 -20.75 -10.31 10.71
C GLN A 108 -19.99 -10.34 12.04
N GLU A 109 -18.93 -11.12 12.14
CA GLU A 109 -18.08 -11.18 13.34
C GLU A 109 -17.39 -9.83 13.61
N LEU A 110 -17.00 -9.09 12.57
CA LEU A 110 -16.49 -7.72 12.74
C LEU A 110 -17.58 -6.75 13.23
N GLU A 111 -18.81 -6.85 12.72
CA GLU A 111 -19.93 -6.03 13.17
C GLU A 111 -20.27 -6.29 14.65
N ASP A 112 -20.22 -7.55 15.08
CA ASP A 112 -20.43 -7.94 16.49
C ASP A 112 -19.34 -7.39 17.42
N LEU A 113 -18.14 -7.11 16.87
CA LEU A 113 -17.04 -6.43 17.53
C LEU A 113 -17.09 -4.89 17.39
N GLU A 114 -18.15 -4.35 16.80
CA GLU A 114 -18.30 -2.92 16.46
C GLU A 114 -17.21 -2.37 15.52
N LEU A 115 -16.56 -3.25 14.76
CA LEU A 115 -15.55 -2.91 13.76
C LEU A 115 -16.16 -2.89 12.35
N THR A 116 -15.76 -1.91 11.54
CA THR A 116 -16.28 -1.76 10.16
C THR A 116 -15.17 -1.53 9.16
N LEU A 117 -15.36 -2.08 7.95
CA LEU A 117 -14.47 -1.89 6.81
C LEU A 117 -14.69 -0.49 6.18
N LYS A 118 -14.22 0.55 6.85
CA LYS A 118 -14.31 1.95 6.39
C LYS A 118 -13.53 2.22 5.09
#